data_AF-A0A432ZUI0-F1
#
_entry.id   AF-A0A432ZUI0-F1
#
_cell.length_a   1.000
_cell.length_b   1.000
_cell.length_c   1.000
_cell.angle_alpha   90.00
_cell.angle_beta   90.00
_cell.angle_gamma   90.00
#
_symmetry.space_group_name_H-M   'P 1'
#
loop_
_entity.id
_entity.type
_entity.pdbx_description
1 polymer ?
#
loop_
_entity_poly.entity_id
_entity_poly.type
_entity_poly.pdbx_seq_one_letter_code
_entity_poly.pdbx_strand_id
1 'polypeptide(L)'
;MLDENHIPYIINLSNFTFTLSNGSKIYCKGLHSPSRKEKLKAFADLNKYKLVIDWREECDQFQQKDLSDLEFAIRGYQNKITINTCNPESLKRYIVGYCNELLPFNEEIMRSKYEQIKYIEKWNMKIIIHYSSWRINYELPQDKVNEQLRLEQLDVERARVWSWGLPGNTSGSIFARYIDIMQATDIIQPTKLLGGVDLANSTSPKGHT
;
A
#
# COMPACT_ATOMS: atom_id res chain seq x y z
N MET A 1 2.70 -19.80 -9.26
CA MET A 1 3.97 -19.68 -8.49
C MET A 1 4.29 -20.83 -7.52
N LEU A 2 3.48 -21.21 -6.52
CA LEU A 2 3.87 -22.35 -5.64
C LEU A 2 3.81 -23.70 -6.37
N ASP A 3 2.75 -23.91 -7.16
CA ASP A 3 2.59 -25.11 -7.99
C ASP A 3 3.65 -25.19 -9.11
N GLU A 4 3.97 -24.05 -9.73
CA GLU A 4 5.03 -23.93 -10.73
C GLU A 4 6.41 -24.31 -10.17
N ASN A 5 6.68 -23.98 -8.90
CA ASN A 5 7.93 -24.33 -8.22
C ASN A 5 7.87 -25.70 -7.51
N HIS A 6 6.80 -26.48 -7.70
CA HIS A 6 6.63 -27.83 -7.15
C HIS A 6 6.80 -27.89 -5.62
N ILE A 7 6.40 -26.83 -4.90
CA ILE A 7 6.50 -26.76 -3.45
C ILE A 7 5.21 -27.33 -2.84
N PRO A 8 5.23 -28.48 -2.14
CA PRO A 8 4.01 -29.06 -1.57
C PRO A 8 3.49 -28.21 -0.41
N TYR A 9 2.18 -27.92 -0.42
CA TYR A 9 1.52 -27.16 0.64
C TYR A 9 0.12 -27.68 0.95
N ILE A 10 -0.36 -27.39 2.15
CA ILE A 10 -1.74 -27.62 2.61
C ILE A 10 -2.38 -26.26 2.88
N ILE A 11 -3.54 -26.00 2.29
CA ILE A 11 -4.32 -24.78 2.53
C ILE A 11 -5.44 -25.07 3.52
N ASN A 12 -5.56 -24.22 4.54
CA ASN A 12 -6.78 -24.11 5.35
C ASN A 12 -7.47 -22.78 5.06
N LEU A 13 -8.58 -22.84 4.31
CA LEU A 13 -9.34 -21.67 3.89
C LEU A 13 -10.17 -21.05 5.03
N SER A 14 -10.52 -21.82 6.07
CA SER A 14 -11.32 -21.30 7.18
C SER A 14 -10.57 -20.26 8.02
N ASN A 15 -9.24 -20.34 8.05
CA ASN A 15 -8.38 -19.42 8.77
C ASN A 15 -7.30 -18.76 7.90
N PHE A 16 -7.35 -18.96 6.58
CA PHE A 16 -6.40 -18.43 5.59
C PHE A 16 -4.93 -18.73 5.95
N THR A 17 -4.64 -20.00 6.24
CA THR A 17 -3.29 -20.48 6.58
C THR A 17 -2.77 -21.45 5.54
N PHE A 18 -1.51 -21.31 5.15
CA PHE A 18 -0.77 -22.25 4.32
C PHE A 18 0.27 -22.96 5.18
N THR A 19 0.37 -24.27 5.07
CA THR A 19 1.43 -25.06 5.71
C THR A 19 2.27 -25.72 4.64
N LEU A 20 3.57 -25.46 4.65
CA LEU A 20 4.54 -26.08 3.74
C LEU A 20 5.03 -27.42 4.33
N SER A 21 5.51 -28.31 3.48
CA SER A 21 6.01 -29.65 3.88
C SER A 21 7.14 -29.62 4.92
N ASN A 22 7.93 -28.55 4.95
CA ASN A 22 9.00 -28.33 5.93
C ASN A 22 8.51 -27.79 7.28
N GLY A 23 7.19 -27.66 7.48
CA GLY A 23 6.58 -27.13 8.70
C GLY A 23 6.46 -25.60 8.76
N SER A 24 6.94 -24.86 7.75
CA SER A 24 6.71 -23.42 7.64
C SER A 24 5.22 -23.11 7.49
N LYS A 25 4.78 -21.99 8.06
CA LYS A 25 3.39 -21.53 8.01
C LYS A 25 3.29 -20.11 7.52
N ILE A 26 2.32 -19.84 6.65
CA ILE A 26 1.97 -18.50 6.17
C ILE A 26 0.55 -18.20 6.66
N TYR A 27 0.38 -17.06 7.31
CA TYR A 27 -0.91 -16.59 7.82
C TYR A 27 -1.31 -15.31 7.10
N CYS A 28 -2.43 -15.33 6.37
CA CYS A 28 -2.93 -14.15 5.68
C CYS A 28 -4.07 -13.52 6.50
N LYS A 29 -3.86 -12.33 7.07
CA LYS A 29 -4.82 -11.67 7.95
C LYS A 29 -5.04 -10.21 7.57
N GLY A 30 -6.28 -9.83 7.29
CA GLY A 30 -6.69 -8.41 7.21
C GLY A 30 -6.88 -7.79 8.59
N LEU A 31 -6.29 -6.62 8.82
CA LEU A 31 -6.27 -5.90 10.10
C LEU A 31 -7.57 -5.15 10.42
N HIS A 32 -8.25 -4.60 9.42
CA HIS A 32 -9.43 -3.74 9.61
C HIS A 32 -10.77 -4.49 9.71
N SER A 33 -10.76 -5.79 10.00
CA SER A 33 -11.98 -6.56 10.23
C SER A 33 -12.53 -6.38 11.67
N PRO A 34 -13.84 -6.60 11.91
CA PRO A 34 -14.49 -6.39 13.21
C PRO A 34 -13.82 -7.10 14.41
N SER A 35 -13.14 -8.24 14.19
CA SER A 35 -12.51 -9.06 15.25
C SER A 35 -10.98 -8.94 15.32
N ARG A 36 -10.44 -7.75 15.06
CA ARG A 36 -8.99 -7.47 15.05
C ARG A 36 -8.21 -8.06 16.24
N LYS A 37 -8.72 -7.90 17.48
CA LYS A 37 -8.09 -8.43 18.69
C LYS A 37 -8.01 -9.97 18.73
N GLU A 38 -8.99 -10.68 18.17
CA GLU A 38 -9.00 -12.14 18.16
C GLU A 38 -8.03 -12.70 17.11
N LYS A 39 -7.90 -12.03 15.97
CA LYS A 39 -6.94 -12.41 14.92
C LYS A 39 -5.50 -12.28 15.38
N LEU A 40 -5.19 -11.25 16.16
CA LEU A 40 -3.85 -11.02 16.70
C LEU A 40 -3.45 -12.05 17.76
N LYS A 41 -4.41 -12.73 18.43
CA LYS A 41 -4.12 -13.85 19.34
C LYS A 41 -3.60 -15.10 18.62
N ALA A 42 -3.77 -15.19 17.30
CA ALA A 42 -3.33 -16.36 16.52
C ALA A 42 -1.80 -16.49 16.44
N PHE A 43 -1.05 -15.45 16.79
CA PHE A 43 0.41 -15.41 16.75
C PHE A 43 1.09 -15.87 18.05
N ALA A 44 0.45 -16.78 18.80
CA ALA A 44 1.04 -17.35 20.00
C ALA A 44 2.25 -18.24 19.66
N ASP A 45 3.25 -18.23 20.54
CA ASP A 45 4.37 -19.18 20.53
C ASP A 45 5.24 -19.09 19.26
N LEU A 46 5.76 -17.89 18.96
CA LEU A 46 6.65 -17.65 17.82
C LEU A 46 8.10 -18.09 18.06
N ASN A 47 8.49 -18.39 19.30
CA ASN A 47 9.84 -18.80 19.68
C ASN A 47 10.28 -20.13 19.03
N LYS A 48 9.32 -20.99 18.62
CA LYS A 48 9.59 -22.25 17.91
C LYS A 48 10.05 -22.03 16.48
N TYR A 49 9.83 -20.85 15.92
CA TYR A 49 10.26 -20.52 14.57
C TYR A 49 11.62 -19.82 14.62
N LYS A 50 12.56 -20.33 13.83
CA LYS A 50 13.91 -19.73 13.69
C LYS A 50 13.85 -18.31 13.13
N LEU A 51 12.90 -18.06 12.23
CA LEU A 51 12.68 -16.79 11.57
C LEU A 51 11.19 -16.52 11.42
N VAL A 52 10.77 -15.29 11.71
CA VAL A 52 9.44 -14.76 11.42
C VAL A 52 9.58 -13.66 10.38
N ILE A 53 8.76 -13.72 9.32
CA ILE A 53 8.64 -12.66 8.32
C ILE A 53 7.27 -12.01 8.50
N ASP A 54 7.28 -10.73 8.88
CA ASP A 54 6.08 -9.90 8.99
C ASP A 54 6.00 -9.01 7.74
N TRP A 55 5.19 -9.43 6.76
CA TRP A 55 5.00 -8.68 5.53
C TRP A 55 3.65 -7.96 5.55
N ARG A 56 3.73 -6.63 5.42
CA ARG A 56 2.63 -5.68 5.48
C ARG A 56 2.43 -5.07 4.09
N GLU A 57 1.42 -5.55 3.38
CA GLU A 57 0.99 -5.03 2.08
C GLU A 57 0.05 -3.83 2.27
N GLU A 58 0.07 -2.88 1.32
CA GLU A 58 -0.68 -1.60 1.40
C GLU A 58 -0.47 -0.89 2.75
N CYS A 59 0.78 -0.89 3.22
CA CYS A 59 1.12 -0.45 4.58
C CYS A 59 0.97 1.07 4.79
N ASP A 60 0.80 1.85 3.72
CA ASP A 60 0.49 3.28 3.78
C ASP A 60 -0.88 3.55 4.45
N GLN A 61 -1.77 2.56 4.46
CA GLN A 61 -3.05 2.64 5.16
C GLN A 61 -2.91 2.44 6.68
N PHE A 62 -1.77 1.93 7.16
CA PHE A 62 -1.57 1.64 8.58
C PHE A 62 -1.16 2.89 9.36
N GLN A 63 -1.82 3.09 10.50
CA GLN A 63 -1.47 4.11 11.47
C GLN A 63 -0.42 3.57 12.44
N GLN A 64 0.26 4.47 13.16
CA GLN A 64 1.25 4.09 14.17
C GLN A 64 0.69 3.11 15.20
N LYS A 65 -0.56 3.32 15.64
CA LYS A 65 -1.26 2.39 16.54
C LYS A 65 -1.36 0.99 15.94
N ASP A 66 -1.57 0.89 14.63
CA ASP A 66 -1.71 -0.40 13.98
C ASP A 66 -0.44 -1.21 14.00
N LEU A 67 0.69 -0.54 13.77
CA LEU A 67 2.01 -1.15 13.83
C LEU A 67 2.37 -1.57 15.25
N SER A 68 2.00 -0.77 16.26
CA SER A 68 2.19 -1.13 17.67
C SER A 68 1.37 -2.36 18.08
N ASP A 69 0.09 -2.42 17.67
CA ASP A 69 -0.79 -3.56 17.96
C ASP A 69 -0.27 -4.85 17.28
N LEU A 70 0.26 -4.73 16.05
CA LEU A 70 0.94 -5.82 15.34
C LEU A 70 2.17 -6.28 16.11
N GLU A 71 3.09 -5.38 16.43
CA GLU A 71 4.35 -5.73 17.11
C GLU A 71 4.10 -6.46 18.43
N PHE A 72 3.08 -6.05 19.18
CA PHE A 72 2.67 -6.73 20.40
C PHE A 72 2.15 -8.15 20.14
N ALA A 73 1.41 -8.35 19.06
CA ALA A 73 0.85 -9.63 18.68
C ALA A 73 1.94 -10.61 18.24
N ILE A 74 2.91 -10.15 17.45
CA ILE A 74 4.00 -10.95 16.91
C ILE A 74 5.25 -10.89 17.80
N ARG A 75 5.10 -11.07 19.11
CA ARG A 75 6.23 -11.09 20.05
C ARG A 75 6.81 -12.50 20.26
N GLY A 76 8.02 -12.56 20.82
CA GLY A 76 8.65 -13.83 21.23
C GLY A 76 9.33 -14.60 20.12
N TYR A 77 9.55 -14.00 18.95
CA TYR A 77 10.39 -14.56 17.88
C TYR A 77 11.86 -14.62 18.29
N GLN A 78 12.62 -15.54 17.69
CA GLN A 78 14.09 -15.54 17.80
C GLN A 78 14.73 -14.52 16.84
N ASN A 79 14.30 -14.53 15.58
CA ASN A 79 14.71 -13.59 14.54
C ASN A 79 13.49 -13.10 13.78
N LYS A 80 13.48 -11.83 13.39
CA LYS A 80 12.37 -11.23 12.63
C LYS A 80 12.89 -10.37 11.48
N ILE A 81 12.20 -10.45 10.34
CA ILE A 81 12.27 -9.49 9.26
C ILE A 81 10.88 -8.86 9.12
N THR A 82 10.84 -7.53 8.98
CA THR A 82 9.61 -6.81 8.66
C THR A 82 9.73 -6.21 7.27
N ILE A 83 8.75 -6.49 6.41
CA ILE A 83 8.66 -6.00 5.05
C ILE A 83 7.42 -5.12 4.96
N ASN A 84 7.60 -3.89 4.49
CA ASN A 84 6.51 -2.94 4.28
C ASN A 84 6.48 -2.60 2.78
N THR A 85 5.35 -2.83 2.14
CA THR A 85 5.13 -2.53 0.72
C THR A 85 3.89 -1.65 0.58
N CYS A 86 4.00 -0.59 -0.22
CA CYS A 86 2.88 0.30 -0.53
C CYS A 86 3.21 1.20 -1.73
N ASN A 87 2.16 1.76 -2.31
CA ASN A 87 2.29 2.97 -3.11
C ASN A 87 2.31 4.19 -2.16
N PRO A 88 3.19 5.18 -2.38
CA PRO A 88 3.30 6.31 -1.48
C PRO A 88 2.16 7.30 -1.73
N GLU A 89 0.98 7.09 -1.14
CA GLU A 89 -0.15 8.01 -1.36
C GLU A 89 0.15 9.44 -0.89
N SER A 90 0.79 9.58 0.28
CA SER A 90 1.10 10.88 0.87
C SER A 90 2.20 10.78 1.92
N LEU A 91 3.00 11.83 2.05
CA LEU A 91 3.95 12.01 3.16
C LEU A 91 3.27 12.06 4.55
N LYS A 92 1.96 12.29 4.60
CA LYS A 92 1.18 12.23 5.86
C LYS A 92 0.93 10.80 6.34
N ARG A 93 1.10 9.80 5.46
CA ARG A 93 0.99 8.38 5.86
C ARG A 93 2.22 8.02 6.69
N TYR A 94 2.01 7.32 7.80
CA TYR A 94 3.03 7.14 8.83
C TYR A 94 4.32 6.50 8.28
N ILE A 95 4.23 5.36 7.59
CA ILE A 95 5.39 4.67 7.04
C ILE A 95 6.05 5.50 5.92
N VAL A 96 5.26 6.08 5.02
CA VAL A 96 5.77 6.87 3.89
C VAL A 96 6.55 8.10 4.38
N GLY A 97 5.97 8.84 5.33
CA GLY A 97 6.62 10.01 5.94
C GLY A 97 7.91 9.62 6.66
N TYR A 98 7.87 8.56 7.47
CA TYR A 98 9.04 8.06 8.19
C TYR A 98 10.18 7.61 7.24
N CYS A 99 9.86 6.89 6.17
CA CYS A 99 10.86 6.51 5.17
C CYS A 99 11.44 7.74 4.47
N ASN A 100 10.61 8.74 4.14
CA ASN A 100 11.06 9.99 3.53
C ASN A 100 12.00 10.79 4.45
N GLU A 101 11.83 10.76 5.77
CA GLU A 101 12.78 11.38 6.71
C GLU A 101 14.17 10.72 6.68
N LEU A 102 14.24 9.41 6.42
CA LEU A 102 15.49 8.63 6.40
C LEU A 102 16.19 8.65 5.03
N LEU A 103 15.38 8.63 3.97
CA LEU A 103 15.75 8.71 2.57
C LEU A 103 14.68 9.54 1.84
N PRO A 104 14.91 10.85 1.64
CA PRO A 104 13.99 11.68 0.89
C PRO A 104 13.82 11.18 -0.54
N PHE A 105 12.61 11.22 -1.07
CA PHE A 105 12.34 10.84 -2.46
C PHE A 105 13.11 11.73 -3.43
N ASN A 106 13.78 11.12 -4.41
CA ASN A 106 14.43 11.82 -5.51
C ASN A 106 13.59 11.70 -6.78
N GLU A 107 12.89 12.78 -7.14
CA GLU A 107 11.98 12.81 -8.28
C GLU A 107 12.66 12.47 -9.63
N GLU A 108 13.92 12.87 -9.82
CA GLU A 108 14.66 12.54 -11.05
C GLU A 108 14.88 11.03 -11.18
N ILE A 109 15.31 10.38 -10.09
CA ILE A 109 15.48 8.92 -10.06
C ILE A 109 14.13 8.22 -10.27
N MET A 110 13.09 8.64 -9.57
CA MET A 110 11.77 8.01 -9.61
C MET A 110 11.10 8.08 -11.00
N ARG A 111 11.40 9.12 -11.80
CA ARG A 111 10.94 9.26 -13.19
C ARG A 111 11.83 8.53 -14.20
N SER A 112 12.94 7.96 -13.76
CA SER A 112 13.91 7.23 -14.58
C SER A 112 13.73 5.71 -14.49
N LYS A 113 14.61 4.95 -15.15
CA LYS A 113 14.67 3.48 -15.03
C LYS A 113 15.56 3.00 -13.87
N TYR A 114 15.98 3.90 -12.99
CA TYR A 114 16.81 3.59 -11.84
C TYR A 114 15.97 3.44 -10.58
N GLU A 115 16.50 2.67 -9.64
CA GLU A 115 15.96 2.51 -8.29
C GLU A 115 16.67 3.44 -7.31
N GLN A 116 15.94 3.92 -6.29
CA GLN A 116 16.52 4.65 -5.18
C GLN A 116 16.58 3.72 -3.96
N ILE A 117 17.78 3.28 -3.59
CA ILE A 117 18.00 2.33 -2.50
C ILE A 117 19.01 2.87 -1.49
N LYS A 118 18.75 2.61 -0.19
CA LYS A 118 19.70 2.92 0.89
C LYS A 118 19.64 1.89 2.01
N TYR A 119 20.82 1.48 2.45
CA TYR A 119 21.01 0.72 3.69
C TYR A 119 21.30 1.69 4.85
N ILE A 120 20.63 1.48 5.98
CA ILE A 120 20.72 2.35 7.16
C ILE A 120 20.80 1.47 8.41
N GLU A 121 21.80 1.72 9.25
CA GLU A 121 21.85 1.18 10.61
C GLU A 121 21.41 2.26 11.59
N LYS A 122 20.26 2.05 12.24
CA LYS A 122 19.70 3.01 13.21
C LYS A 122 18.80 2.29 14.19
N TRP A 123 18.79 2.74 15.45
CA TRP A 123 17.97 2.15 16.53
C TRP A 123 18.19 0.65 16.74
N ASN A 124 19.43 0.18 16.60
CA ASN A 124 19.78 -1.25 16.62
C ASN A 124 19.04 -2.09 15.56
N MET A 125 18.57 -1.45 14.49
CA MET A 125 17.94 -2.10 13.34
C MET A 125 18.78 -1.89 12.09
N LYS A 126 18.70 -2.88 11.20
CA LYS A 126 19.19 -2.79 9.83
C LYS A 126 18.00 -2.52 8.93
N ILE A 127 17.96 -1.35 8.31
CA ILE A 127 16.84 -0.87 7.51
C ILE A 127 17.31 -0.76 6.06
N ILE A 128 16.52 -1.34 5.16
CA ILE A 128 16.67 -1.14 3.72
C ILE A 128 15.45 -0.37 3.26
N ILE A 129 15.67 0.79 2.65
CA ILE A 129 14.63 1.55 1.97
C ILE A 129 14.88 1.43 0.49
N HIS A 130 13.87 0.99 -0.25
CA HIS A 130 13.89 0.84 -1.69
C HIS A 130 12.66 1.51 -2.28
N TYR A 131 12.87 2.58 -3.05
CA TYR A 131 11.84 3.20 -3.88
C TYR A 131 12.09 2.85 -5.34
N SER A 132 11.02 2.44 -6.01
CA SER A 132 11.03 2.10 -7.42
C SER A 132 9.69 2.45 -8.07
N SER A 133 9.67 2.43 -9.40
CA SER A 133 8.47 2.61 -10.21
C SER A 133 8.32 1.47 -11.21
N TRP A 134 7.20 1.43 -11.94
CA TRP A 134 6.98 0.39 -12.96
C TRP A 134 8.08 0.34 -14.04
N ARG A 135 8.89 1.40 -14.18
CA ARG A 135 9.96 1.51 -15.19
C ARG A 135 11.09 0.49 -15.01
N ILE A 136 11.25 -0.09 -13.82
CA ILE A 136 12.22 -1.16 -13.56
C ILE A 136 11.68 -2.56 -13.92
N ASN A 137 10.37 -2.68 -14.19
CA ASN A 137 9.74 -3.94 -14.54
C ASN A 137 9.83 -4.20 -16.05
N TYR A 138 10.82 -5.01 -16.46
CA TYR A 138 11.03 -5.41 -17.87
C TYR A 138 9.97 -6.37 -18.41
N GLU A 139 9.15 -6.95 -17.53
CA GLU A 139 8.07 -7.88 -17.90
C GLU A 139 6.72 -7.19 -18.02
N LEU A 140 6.65 -5.86 -17.81
CA LEU A 140 5.40 -5.12 -17.87
C LEU A 140 4.86 -5.09 -19.32
N PRO A 141 3.62 -5.54 -19.56
CA PRO A 141 3.02 -5.51 -20.89
C PRO A 141 2.95 -4.10 -21.48
N GLN A 142 3.10 -3.98 -22.81
CA GLN A 142 3.17 -2.68 -23.50
C GLN A 142 1.88 -1.85 -23.36
N ASP A 143 0.71 -2.50 -23.28
CA ASP A 143 -0.56 -1.84 -22.99
C ASP A 143 -0.56 -1.17 -21.61
N LYS A 144 0.02 -1.82 -20.59
CA LYS A 144 0.19 -1.24 -19.25
C LYS A 144 1.21 -0.12 -19.22
N VAL A 145 2.29 -0.22 -19.99
CA VAL A 145 3.23 0.90 -20.21
C VAL A 145 2.48 2.10 -20.82
N ASN A 146 1.67 1.87 -21.86
CA ASN A 146 0.91 2.93 -22.52
C ASN A 146 -0.13 3.58 -21.60
N GLU A 147 -0.81 2.79 -20.74
CA GLU A 147 -1.71 3.31 -19.70
C GLU A 147 -0.98 4.28 -18.75
N GLN A 148 0.21 3.90 -18.29
CA GLN A 148 1.01 4.75 -17.39
C GLN A 148 1.49 6.04 -18.08
N LEU A 149 1.99 5.94 -19.31
CA LEU A 149 2.40 7.12 -20.08
C LEU A 149 1.24 8.05 -20.37
N ARG A 150 0.04 7.51 -20.63
CA ARG A 150 -1.18 8.30 -20.81
C ARG A 150 -1.59 8.97 -19.50
N LEU A 151 -1.48 8.29 -18.36
CA LEU A 151 -1.75 8.89 -17.05
C LEU A 151 -0.84 10.08 -16.78
N GLU A 152 0.45 9.97 -17.08
CA GLU A 152 1.42 11.07 -16.93
C GLU A 152 1.07 12.32 -17.74
N GLN A 153 0.45 12.14 -18.91
CA GLN A 153 0.01 13.25 -19.77
C GLN A 153 -1.29 13.89 -19.28
N LEU A 154 -2.24 13.07 -18.79
CA LEU A 154 -3.59 13.53 -18.44
C LEU A 154 -3.69 14.06 -17.01
N ASP A 155 -3.01 13.40 -16.07
CA ASP A 155 -3.14 13.66 -14.65
C ASP A 155 -1.80 13.48 -13.95
N VAL A 156 -0.98 14.54 -14.01
CA VAL A 156 0.34 14.58 -13.38
C VAL A 156 0.27 14.28 -11.88
N GLU A 157 -0.74 14.78 -11.16
CA GLU A 157 -0.83 14.56 -9.70
C GLU A 157 -1.10 13.09 -9.37
N ARG A 158 -2.00 12.45 -10.11
CA ARG A 158 -2.22 11.01 -9.98
C ARG A 158 -1.02 10.21 -10.46
N ALA A 159 -0.35 10.65 -11.52
CA ALA A 159 0.85 10.01 -12.04
C ALA A 159 2.00 10.02 -11.05
N ARG A 160 2.12 11.04 -10.17
CA ARG A 160 3.13 11.06 -9.10
C ARG A 160 3.08 9.77 -8.29
N VAL A 161 1.91 9.39 -7.80
CA VAL A 161 1.74 8.19 -6.96
C VAL A 161 1.82 6.93 -7.82
N TRP A 162 0.99 6.84 -8.85
CA TRP A 162 0.71 5.57 -9.53
C TRP A 162 1.70 5.23 -10.66
N SER A 163 2.35 6.23 -11.23
CA SER A 163 3.36 6.02 -12.27
C SER A 163 4.77 6.19 -11.72
N TRP A 164 5.05 7.30 -11.04
CA TRP A 164 6.41 7.63 -10.61
C TRP A 164 6.79 7.03 -9.26
N GLY A 165 5.84 6.55 -8.45
CA GLY A 165 6.15 6.07 -7.10
C GLY A 165 6.59 7.19 -6.16
N LEU A 166 6.06 8.40 -6.37
CA LEU A 166 6.29 9.59 -5.57
C LEU A 166 5.06 9.92 -4.71
N PRO A 167 5.26 10.50 -3.51
CA PRO A 167 4.16 10.93 -2.68
C PRO A 167 3.25 11.94 -3.39
N GLY A 168 1.95 11.72 -3.28
CA GLY A 168 0.92 12.62 -3.79
C GLY A 168 0.81 13.90 -2.96
N ASN A 169 0.41 15.00 -3.60
CA ASN A 169 0.07 16.23 -2.90
C ASN A 169 -1.35 16.14 -2.32
N THR A 170 -1.48 16.37 -1.01
CA THR A 170 -2.81 16.44 -0.36
C THR A 170 -3.50 17.79 -0.50
N SER A 171 -2.98 18.70 -1.33
CA SER A 171 -3.48 20.07 -1.48
C SER A 171 -4.09 20.30 -2.86
N GLY A 172 -5.40 20.47 -2.90
CA GLY A 172 -6.17 20.76 -4.12
C GLY A 172 -7.57 20.12 -4.07
N SER A 173 -8.49 20.62 -4.88
CA SER A 173 -9.79 19.95 -5.08
C SER A 173 -9.57 18.69 -5.91
N ILE A 174 -9.95 17.52 -5.36
CA ILE A 174 -9.86 16.20 -5.99
C ILE A 174 -10.59 16.18 -7.36
N PHE A 175 -11.60 17.04 -7.52
CA PHE A 175 -12.47 17.08 -8.70
C PHE A 175 -12.35 18.34 -9.55
N ALA A 176 -11.50 19.31 -9.21
CA ALA A 176 -11.44 20.58 -9.96
C ALA A 176 -11.25 20.35 -11.48
N ARG A 177 -10.38 19.41 -11.86
CA ARG A 177 -10.14 19.09 -13.29
C ARG A 177 -11.16 18.14 -13.90
N TYR A 178 -11.85 17.31 -13.10
CA TYR A 178 -12.95 16.49 -13.60
C TYR A 178 -14.10 17.37 -14.08
N ILE A 179 -14.34 18.50 -13.40
CA ILE A 179 -15.33 19.48 -13.81
C ILE A 179 -14.96 20.11 -15.16
N ASP A 180 -13.70 20.49 -15.36
CA ASP A 180 -13.22 21.07 -16.63
C ASP A 180 -13.36 20.10 -17.82
N ILE A 181 -13.10 18.81 -17.61
CA ILE A 181 -13.24 17.76 -18.64
C ILE A 181 -14.71 17.46 -18.93
N MET A 182 -15.56 17.38 -17.90
CA MET A 182 -16.99 17.09 -18.06
C MET A 182 -17.75 18.24 -18.72
N GLN A 183 -17.37 19.49 -18.49
CA GLN A 183 -17.95 20.67 -19.15
C GLN A 183 -17.65 20.74 -20.65
N ALA A 184 -16.60 20.07 -21.13
CA ALA A 184 -16.24 20.03 -22.55
C ALA A 184 -17.03 18.99 -23.37
N THR A 185 -17.76 18.08 -22.71
CA THR A 185 -18.45 16.95 -23.35
C THR A 185 -19.97 17.05 -23.18
N ASP A 186 -20.58 18.03 -23.85
CA ASP A 186 -22.04 18.25 -23.85
C ASP A 186 -22.84 17.28 -24.74
N ILE A 187 -22.24 16.15 -25.17
CA ILE A 187 -22.87 15.24 -26.15
C ILE A 187 -22.69 13.78 -25.74
N ILE A 188 -23.38 13.34 -24.69
CA ILE A 188 -23.66 11.91 -24.48
C ILE A 188 -25.12 11.78 -24.05
N GLN A 189 -25.95 11.16 -24.90
CA GLN A 189 -27.27 10.73 -24.45
C GLN A 189 -27.11 9.56 -23.46
N PRO A 190 -27.60 9.69 -22.21
CA PRO A 190 -27.41 8.64 -21.22
C PRO A 190 -28.19 7.38 -21.59
N THR A 191 -27.52 6.23 -21.65
CA THR A 191 -28.12 4.92 -21.92
C THR A 191 -28.63 4.21 -20.65
N LYS A 192 -28.15 4.63 -19.47
CA LYS A 192 -28.62 4.19 -18.14
C LYS A 192 -28.51 5.36 -17.16
N LEU A 193 -29.52 5.50 -16.28
CA LEU A 193 -29.55 6.52 -15.23
C LEU A 193 -29.08 5.91 -13.90
N LEU A 194 -28.22 6.64 -13.19
CA LEU A 194 -27.72 6.27 -11.86
C LEU A 194 -27.96 7.47 -10.94
N GLY A 195 -28.76 7.27 -9.90
CA GLY A 195 -29.02 8.29 -8.89
C GLY A 195 -28.16 8.05 -7.66
N GLY A 196 -27.41 9.06 -7.24
CA GLY A 196 -26.78 9.12 -5.91
C GLY A 196 -27.60 10.05 -5.03
N VAL A 197 -27.89 9.62 -3.80
CA VAL A 197 -28.53 10.47 -2.79
C VAL A 197 -27.49 10.78 -1.72
N ASP A 198 -27.19 12.06 -1.52
CA ASP A 198 -26.43 12.54 -0.37
C ASP A 198 -27.42 12.92 0.73
N LEU A 199 -27.46 12.10 1.79
CA LEU A 199 -28.28 12.38 2.97
C LEU A 199 -27.45 13.20 3.95
N ALA A 200 -27.48 14.53 3.79
CA ALA A 200 -26.84 15.44 4.72
C ALA A 200 -27.55 15.43 6.08
N ASN A 201 -26.86 15.03 7.15
CA ASN A 201 -27.31 15.32 8.51
C ASN A 201 -27.00 16.78 8.83
N SER A 202 -28.03 17.56 9.13
CA SER A 202 -27.97 19.00 9.39
C SER A 202 -27.27 19.32 10.71
N THR A 203 -25.94 19.37 10.70
CA THR A 203 -25.16 20.20 11.62
C THR A 203 -24.02 20.85 10.86
N SER A 204 -24.35 21.74 9.93
CA SER A 204 -23.39 22.70 9.39
C SER A 204 -23.11 23.78 10.45
N PRO A 205 -21.87 23.98 10.92
CA PRO A 205 -21.54 25.09 11.78
C PRO A 205 -21.41 26.36 10.92
N LYS A 206 -22.30 27.32 11.20
CA LYS A 206 -22.34 28.71 10.71
C LYS A 206 -23.00 28.91 9.34
N GLY A 207 -24.32 29.11 9.39
CA GLY A 207 -25.00 29.95 8.41
C GLY A 207 -24.45 31.37 8.51
N HIS A 208 -24.00 31.90 7.38
CA HIS A 208 -23.73 33.33 7.23
C HIS A 208 -25.08 34.05 7.05
N THR A 209 -25.45 34.86 8.05
CA THR A 209 -26.32 36.03 7.88
C THR A 209 -25.46 37.26 7.67
#